data_AF-A0A6M5UFG1-F1
#
_entry.id   AF-A0A6M5UFG1-F1
#
_cell.length_a   1.000
_cell.length_b   1.000
_cell.length_c   1.000
_cell.angle_alpha   90.00
_cell.angle_beta   90.00
_cell.angle_gamma   90.00
#
_symmetry.space_group_name_H-M   'P 1'
#
loop_
_entity.id
_entity.type
_entity.pdbx_description
1 polymer ?
#
loop_
_entity_poly.entity_id
_entity_poly.type
_entity_poly.pdbx_seq_one_letter_code
_entity_poly.pdbx_strand_id
1 'polypeptide(L)'
;MSHEDATHGPAPLGAVDPAPMHAAVDALAAALHEYVETAVGVRAEFGASEADEDPRVLALENRVGALNARLFDELHGALGIHADLTSSVWDPQDEAAVDDEDASPADVHDDTFTLDYVVMTRPGGPDLDDVLGLLDRWGHEARERLVDAGYAVPEWGVGRGEDDHEHEEDDE
;
A
#
# COMPACT_ATOMS: atom_id res chain seq x y z
N MET A 1 11.41 -29.61 -3.25
CA MET A 1 10.32 -29.61 -4.24
C MET A 1 10.15 -28.18 -4.67
N SER A 2 10.26 -27.91 -5.98
CA SER A 2 10.21 -26.55 -6.53
C SER A 2 8.75 -26.10 -6.53
N HIS A 3 8.44 -24.98 -5.87
CA HIS A 3 7.20 -24.24 -6.11
C HIS A 3 7.32 -23.60 -7.49
N GLU A 4 6.97 -24.32 -8.55
CA GLU A 4 6.53 -23.67 -9.78
C GLU A 4 5.15 -23.10 -9.45
N ASP A 5 5.14 -21.84 -9.01
CA ASP A 5 3.90 -21.11 -8.81
C ASP A 5 3.30 -20.83 -10.19
N ALA A 6 2.39 -21.70 -10.62
CA ALA A 6 1.74 -21.63 -11.94
C ALA A 6 1.02 -20.29 -12.16
N THR A 7 0.80 -19.54 -11.09
CA THR A 7 0.14 -18.23 -11.03
C THR A 7 1.00 -17.10 -11.59
N HIS A 8 2.34 -17.23 -11.60
CA HIS A 8 3.27 -16.18 -12.06
C HIS A 8 4.11 -16.59 -13.29
N GLY A 9 3.71 -17.65 -13.98
CA GLY A 9 4.43 -18.18 -15.15
C GLY A 9 4.21 -17.36 -16.44
N PRO A 10 5.10 -17.48 -17.43
CA PRO A 10 4.96 -16.77 -18.72
C PRO A 10 3.86 -17.34 -19.64
N ALA A 11 3.25 -18.46 -19.25
CA ALA A 11 2.14 -19.06 -19.97
C ALA A 11 0.82 -18.41 -19.53
N PRO A 12 -0.15 -18.16 -20.43
CA PRO A 12 -1.46 -17.65 -20.05
C PRO A 12 -2.11 -18.55 -18.99
N LEU A 13 -2.79 -17.92 -18.02
CA LEU A 13 -3.63 -18.65 -17.08
C LEU A 13 -4.69 -19.47 -17.84
N GLY A 14 -4.97 -20.67 -17.34
CA GLY A 14 -6.08 -21.48 -17.81
C GLY A 14 -7.44 -20.85 -17.49
N ALA A 15 -8.53 -21.58 -17.69
CA ALA A 15 -9.84 -21.12 -17.24
C ALA A 15 -9.85 -20.94 -15.71
N VAL A 16 -10.14 -19.72 -15.25
CA VAL A 16 -10.28 -19.35 -13.83
C VAL A 16 -11.77 -19.28 -13.50
N ASP A 17 -12.17 -19.84 -12.35
CA ASP A 17 -13.53 -19.69 -11.82
C ASP A 17 -13.66 -18.34 -11.07
N PRO A 18 -14.52 -17.41 -11.52
CA PRO A 18 -14.69 -16.12 -10.86
C PRO A 18 -15.55 -16.18 -9.59
N ALA A 19 -16.24 -17.29 -9.31
CA ALA A 19 -17.22 -17.36 -8.23
C ALA A 19 -16.65 -17.05 -6.82
N PRO A 20 -15.46 -17.53 -6.42
CA PRO A 20 -14.88 -17.21 -5.11
C PRO A 20 -14.56 -15.73 -4.94
N MET A 21 -14.01 -15.08 -5.98
CA MET A 21 -13.72 -13.65 -5.99
C MET A 21 -15.00 -12.82 -5.83
N HIS A 22 -16.06 -13.17 -6.56
CA HIS A 22 -17.36 -12.49 -6.40
C HIS A 22 -17.94 -12.68 -5.00
N ALA A 23 -17.84 -13.87 -4.42
CA ALA A 23 -18.30 -14.09 -3.05
C ALA A 23 -17.51 -13.27 -2.01
N ALA A 24 -16.21 -13.07 -2.23
CA ALA A 24 -15.39 -12.19 -1.39
C ALA A 24 -15.81 -10.72 -1.52
N VAL A 25 -16.05 -10.24 -2.75
CA VAL A 25 -16.59 -8.89 -3.01
C VAL A 25 -17.95 -8.69 -2.34
N ASP A 26 -18.87 -9.64 -2.49
CA ASP A 26 -20.22 -9.55 -1.89
C ASP A 26 -20.15 -9.48 -0.36
N ALA A 27 -19.25 -10.25 0.26
CA ALA A 27 -19.04 -10.22 1.70
C ALA A 27 -18.48 -8.87 2.18
N LEU A 28 -17.50 -8.32 1.45
CA LEU A 28 -16.91 -7.00 1.74
C LEU A 28 -17.96 -5.89 1.57
N ALA A 29 -18.70 -5.89 0.46
CA ALA A 29 -19.76 -4.92 0.20
C ALA A 29 -20.82 -4.92 1.31
N ALA A 30 -21.26 -6.11 1.75
CA ALA A 30 -22.21 -6.22 2.86
C ALA A 30 -21.67 -5.60 4.16
N ALA A 31 -20.39 -5.85 4.49
CA ALA A 31 -19.76 -5.28 5.67
C ALA A 31 -19.59 -3.75 5.57
N LEU A 32 -19.27 -3.22 4.39
CA LEU A 32 -19.17 -1.77 4.14
C LEU A 32 -20.53 -1.08 4.29
N HIS A 33 -21.61 -1.69 3.81
CA HIS A 33 -22.96 -1.16 4.04
C HIS A 33 -23.32 -1.14 5.53
N GLU A 34 -23.01 -2.21 6.26
CA GLU A 34 -23.21 -2.28 7.72
C GLU A 34 -22.39 -1.22 8.47
N TYR A 35 -21.14 -0.99 8.04
CA TYR A 35 -20.27 0.06 8.56
C TYR A 35 -20.90 1.44 8.40
N VAL A 36 -21.34 1.80 7.19
CA VAL A 36 -21.95 3.11 6.92
C VAL A 36 -23.21 3.32 7.76
N GLU A 37 -24.11 2.34 7.80
CA GLU A 37 -25.33 2.42 8.61
C GLU A 37 -25.02 2.59 10.10
N THR A 38 -24.04 1.85 10.61
CA THR A 38 -23.61 1.92 12.01
C THR A 38 -22.97 3.25 12.31
N ALA A 39 -22.00 3.72 11.53
CA ALA A 39 -21.31 4.99 11.75
C ALA A 39 -22.27 6.19 11.71
N VAL A 40 -23.24 6.19 10.79
CA VAL A 40 -24.30 7.21 10.75
C VAL A 40 -25.18 7.14 12.00
N GLY A 41 -25.52 5.93 12.46
CA GLY A 41 -26.26 5.72 13.69
C GLY A 41 -25.52 6.22 14.94
N VAL A 42 -24.24 5.85 15.08
CA VAL A 42 -23.37 6.31 16.19
C VAL A 42 -23.25 7.82 16.19
N ARG A 43 -23.06 8.45 15.03
CA ARG A 43 -23.01 9.92 14.93
C ARG A 43 -24.34 10.61 15.28
N ALA A 44 -25.47 9.90 15.19
CA ALA A 44 -26.75 10.43 15.67
C ALA A 44 -26.89 10.29 17.20
N GLU A 45 -26.19 9.34 17.82
CA GLU A 45 -26.14 9.11 19.27
C GLU A 45 -25.08 9.99 19.97
N PHE A 46 -23.93 10.21 19.33
CA PHE A 46 -22.73 10.87 19.86
C PHE A 46 -22.18 11.93 18.90
N GLY A 47 -21.31 12.82 19.40
CA GLY A 47 -20.61 13.80 18.56
C GLY A 47 -19.63 13.13 17.57
N ALA A 48 -19.21 13.86 16.52
CA ALA A 48 -18.33 13.30 15.48
C ALA A 48 -16.98 12.79 16.01
N SER A 49 -16.44 13.37 17.07
CA SER A 49 -15.16 13.00 17.70
C SER A 49 -15.24 11.87 18.73
N GLU A 50 -16.44 11.34 18.97
CA GLU A 50 -16.66 10.17 19.86
C GLU A 50 -17.12 8.96 19.05
N ALA A 51 -17.44 9.16 17.77
CA ALA A 51 -17.99 8.13 16.89
C ALA A 51 -16.90 7.24 16.28
N ASP A 52 -15.68 7.75 16.16
CA ASP A 52 -14.46 7.05 15.75
C ASP A 52 -13.96 6.06 16.81
N GLU A 53 -14.13 6.40 18.09
CA GLU A 53 -13.77 5.51 19.21
C GLU A 53 -14.87 4.49 19.58
N ASP A 54 -16.04 4.51 18.90
CA ASP A 54 -17.14 3.61 19.24
C ASP A 54 -16.77 2.15 18.92
N PRO A 55 -16.91 1.21 19.89
CA PRO A 55 -16.49 -0.18 19.71
C PRO A 55 -17.25 -0.90 18.59
N ARG A 56 -18.45 -0.44 18.21
CA ARG A 56 -19.22 -1.01 17.08
C ARG A 56 -18.57 -0.64 15.76
N VAL A 57 -18.10 0.59 15.63
CA VAL A 57 -17.41 1.11 14.44
C VAL A 57 -16.06 0.40 14.30
N LEU A 58 -15.25 0.38 15.36
CA LEU A 58 -13.95 -0.31 15.38
C LEU A 58 -14.06 -1.81 15.05
N ALA A 59 -15.10 -2.49 15.53
CA ALA A 59 -15.32 -3.90 15.21
C ALA A 59 -15.63 -4.12 13.71
N LEU A 60 -16.37 -3.19 13.10
CA LEU A 60 -16.68 -3.25 11.68
C LEU A 60 -15.47 -2.91 10.81
N GLU A 61 -14.62 -1.96 11.22
CA GLU A 61 -13.36 -1.64 10.55
C GLU A 61 -12.42 -2.84 10.52
N ASN A 62 -12.22 -3.49 11.67
CA ASN A 62 -11.44 -4.72 11.74
C ASN A 62 -11.99 -5.83 10.82
N ARG A 63 -13.32 -5.97 10.75
CA ARG A 63 -13.97 -6.93 9.87
C ARG A 63 -13.80 -6.57 8.39
N VAL A 64 -13.93 -5.30 8.03
CA VAL A 64 -13.72 -4.79 6.67
C VAL A 64 -12.28 -5.03 6.25
N GLY A 65 -11.29 -4.70 7.09
CA GLY A 65 -9.87 -4.97 6.84
C GLY A 65 -9.59 -6.45 6.60
N ALA A 66 -10.13 -7.35 7.42
CA ALA A 66 -9.97 -8.79 7.24
C ALA A 66 -10.63 -9.32 5.95
N LEU A 67 -11.82 -8.81 5.59
CA LEU A 67 -12.49 -9.17 4.33
C LEU A 67 -11.74 -8.64 3.11
N ASN A 68 -11.14 -7.47 3.24
CA ASN A 68 -10.33 -6.87 2.20
C ASN A 68 -9.03 -7.65 1.94
N ALA A 69 -8.31 -8.02 2.99
CA ALA A 69 -7.14 -8.91 2.89
C ALA A 69 -7.50 -10.26 2.24
N ARG A 70 -8.68 -10.80 2.57
CA ARG A 70 -9.18 -12.01 1.92
C ARG A 70 -9.45 -11.82 0.42
N LEU A 71 -10.05 -10.69 0.01
CA LEU A 71 -10.25 -10.39 -1.41
C LEU A 71 -8.93 -10.29 -2.14
N PHE A 72 -7.92 -9.66 -1.53
CA PHE A 72 -6.56 -9.61 -2.05
C PHE A 72 -6.00 -11.04 -2.25
N ASP A 73 -6.07 -11.89 -1.22
CA ASP A 73 -5.58 -13.27 -1.29
C ASP A 73 -6.27 -14.09 -2.40
N GLU A 74 -7.58 -13.94 -2.58
CA GLU A 74 -8.34 -14.64 -3.63
C GLU A 74 -7.95 -14.14 -5.04
N LEU A 75 -7.77 -12.83 -5.21
CA LEU A 75 -7.32 -12.24 -6.49
C LEU A 75 -5.87 -12.64 -6.80
N HIS A 76 -4.99 -12.55 -5.81
CA HIS A 76 -3.60 -12.91 -5.95
C HIS A 76 -3.44 -14.40 -6.23
N GLY A 77 -4.11 -15.27 -5.44
CA GLY A 77 -4.04 -16.71 -5.62
C GLY A 77 -4.65 -17.20 -6.94
N ALA A 78 -5.73 -16.57 -7.43
CA ALA A 78 -6.39 -17.00 -8.65
C ALA A 78 -5.80 -16.38 -9.92
N LEU A 79 -5.32 -15.14 -9.85
CA LEU A 79 -4.92 -14.34 -11.02
C LEU A 79 -3.44 -13.96 -11.03
N GLY A 80 -2.73 -14.12 -9.93
CA GLY A 80 -1.33 -13.69 -9.78
C GLY A 80 -1.18 -12.18 -9.77
N ILE A 81 -2.27 -11.45 -9.54
CA ILE A 81 -2.31 -9.99 -9.53
C ILE A 81 -2.12 -9.51 -8.10
N HIS A 82 -1.22 -8.56 -7.90
CA HIS A 82 -1.16 -7.75 -6.70
C HIS A 82 -2.20 -6.63 -6.86
N ALA A 83 -3.39 -6.86 -6.33
CA ALA A 83 -4.53 -5.99 -6.56
C ALA A 83 -4.50 -4.82 -5.56
N ASP A 84 -4.25 -3.62 -6.06
CA ASP A 84 -4.14 -2.41 -5.25
C ASP A 84 -5.50 -1.68 -5.10
N LEU A 85 -6.57 -2.45 -4.94
CA LEU A 85 -7.95 -1.97 -5.15
C LEU A 85 -8.51 -1.11 -4.02
N THR A 86 -7.86 -1.12 -2.85
CA THR A 86 -8.38 -0.56 -1.59
C THR A 86 -7.31 0.13 -0.75
N SER A 87 -6.09 0.19 -1.26
CA SER A 87 -4.93 0.83 -0.62
C SER A 87 -4.89 2.34 -0.86
N SER A 88 -5.87 2.91 -1.56
CA SER A 88 -6.02 4.36 -1.64
C SER A 88 -6.36 4.92 -0.26
N VAL A 89 -5.32 5.24 0.51
CA VAL A 89 -5.40 6.01 1.74
C VAL A 89 -5.63 7.46 1.31
N TRP A 90 -6.66 8.09 1.86
CA TRP A 90 -6.76 9.55 1.78
C TRP A 90 -5.67 10.11 2.68
N ASP A 91 -4.59 10.63 2.09
CA ASP A 91 -3.59 11.40 2.82
C ASP A 91 -3.94 12.89 2.78
N PRO A 92 -4.39 13.51 3.89
CA PRO A 92 -4.60 14.94 3.94
C PRO A 92 -3.29 15.75 3.89
N GLN A 93 -2.11 15.11 3.87
CA GLN A 93 -0.79 15.77 3.80
C GLN A 93 -0.24 15.96 2.38
N ASP A 94 -0.87 15.40 1.34
CA ASP A 94 -0.51 15.57 -0.07
C ASP A 94 -0.80 16.98 -0.65
N GLU A 95 -1.09 17.97 0.20
CA GLU A 95 -1.08 19.40 -0.14
C GLU A 95 0.27 20.08 0.21
N ALA A 96 1.37 19.32 0.29
CA ALA A 96 2.71 19.87 0.42
C ALA A 96 3.14 20.53 -0.91
N ALA A 97 2.84 21.82 -1.02
CA ALA A 97 3.23 22.70 -2.11
C ALA A 97 4.72 22.56 -2.46
N VAL A 98 4.99 22.19 -3.71
CA VAL A 98 6.30 22.35 -4.34
C VAL A 98 6.56 23.85 -4.50
N ASP A 99 7.32 24.45 -3.58
CA ASP A 99 7.76 25.84 -3.64
C ASP A 99 8.96 25.97 -4.58
N ASP A 100 8.68 25.88 -5.89
CA ASP A 100 9.56 26.46 -6.91
C ASP A 100 8.86 27.71 -7.45
N GLU A 101 9.23 28.88 -6.92
CA GLU A 101 8.58 30.18 -7.17
C GLU A 101 8.47 30.54 -8.68
N ASP A 102 9.20 29.85 -9.58
CA ASP A 102 9.21 30.09 -11.02
C ASP A 102 8.51 28.98 -11.87
N ALA A 103 8.08 27.87 -11.27
CA ALA A 103 7.37 26.81 -11.99
C ALA A 103 5.85 27.04 -11.96
N SER A 104 5.18 27.02 -13.12
CA SER A 104 3.72 26.93 -13.12
C SER A 104 3.32 25.56 -12.56
N PRO A 105 2.31 25.44 -11.68
CA PRO A 105 1.84 24.16 -11.16
C PRO A 105 1.39 23.16 -12.25
N ALA A 106 1.18 23.63 -13.49
CA ALA A 106 0.83 22.80 -14.64
C ALA A 106 2.04 22.20 -15.38
N ASP A 107 3.26 22.64 -15.08
CA ASP A 107 4.50 22.24 -15.77
C ASP A 107 5.36 21.24 -14.96
N VAL A 108 4.97 20.95 -13.72
CA VAL A 108 5.60 19.92 -12.87
C VAL A 108 4.79 18.63 -13.04
N HIS A 109 5.42 17.60 -13.58
CA HIS A 109 4.87 16.24 -13.59
C HIS A 109 5.67 15.41 -12.60
N ASP A 110 5.06 15.09 -11.47
CA ASP A 110 5.53 14.11 -10.53
C ASP A 110 5.12 12.71 -11.01
N ASP A 111 6.10 11.82 -11.09
CA ASP A 111 5.88 10.39 -11.35
C ASP A 111 6.56 9.62 -10.23
N THR A 112 5.78 8.77 -9.55
CA THR A 112 6.28 7.90 -8.47
C THR A 112 6.40 6.47 -8.99
N PHE A 113 7.53 5.82 -8.69
CA PHE A 113 7.81 4.44 -9.07
C PHE A 113 8.15 3.61 -7.84
N THR A 114 7.56 2.41 -7.74
CA THR A 114 7.79 1.48 -6.63
C THR A 114 8.66 0.29 -7.06
N LEU A 115 9.44 -0.24 -6.12
CA LEU A 115 10.38 -1.35 -6.30
C LEU A 115 10.15 -2.40 -5.21
N ASP A 116 9.38 -3.44 -5.52
CA ASP A 116 9.05 -4.50 -4.57
C ASP A 116 9.99 -5.70 -4.65
N TYR A 117 10.49 -6.16 -3.49
CA TYR A 117 11.35 -7.34 -3.38
C TYR A 117 10.84 -8.32 -2.33
N VAL A 118 10.65 -9.58 -2.72
CA VAL A 118 10.42 -10.68 -1.78
C VAL A 118 11.75 -11.37 -1.47
N VAL A 119 12.29 -11.11 -0.28
CA VAL A 119 13.60 -11.63 0.16
C VAL A 119 13.43 -12.69 1.24
N MET A 120 13.92 -13.89 0.97
CA MET A 120 13.79 -15.04 1.87
C MET A 120 15.13 -15.38 2.51
N THR A 121 15.20 -15.47 3.84
CA THR A 121 16.38 -15.99 4.54
C THR A 121 16.29 -17.51 4.75
N ARG A 122 17.44 -18.13 4.99
CA ARG A 122 17.56 -19.55 5.37
C ARG A 122 18.33 -19.65 6.69
N PRO A 123 18.17 -20.74 7.46
CA PRO A 123 18.96 -20.92 8.69
C PRO A 123 20.46 -20.81 8.42
N GLY A 124 21.13 -19.86 9.09
CA GLY A 124 22.56 -19.55 8.89
C GLY A 124 22.88 -18.67 7.66
N GLY A 125 21.87 -18.09 7.02
CA GLY A 125 22.01 -17.13 5.92
C GLY A 125 22.20 -15.68 6.40
N PRO A 126 22.36 -14.74 5.45
CA PRO A 126 22.51 -13.30 5.73
C PRO A 126 21.30 -12.74 6.47
N ASP A 127 21.52 -11.69 7.27
CA ASP A 127 20.44 -10.95 7.91
C ASP A 127 19.64 -10.19 6.86
N LEU A 128 18.34 -10.02 7.07
CA LEU A 128 17.53 -9.13 6.25
C LEU A 128 18.00 -7.68 6.42
N ASP A 129 18.61 -7.32 7.55
CA ASP A 129 19.10 -5.95 7.81
C ASP A 129 20.22 -5.57 6.83
N ASP A 130 21.04 -6.55 6.44
CA ASP A 130 22.09 -6.37 5.44
C ASP A 130 21.52 -6.02 4.06
N VAL A 131 20.29 -6.47 3.77
CA VAL A 131 19.60 -6.22 2.51
C VAL A 131 19.12 -4.78 2.42
N LEU A 132 18.57 -4.23 3.51
CA LEU A 132 18.20 -2.81 3.56
C LEU A 132 19.41 -1.92 3.33
N GLY A 133 20.53 -2.21 4.01
CA GLY A 133 21.76 -1.47 3.79
C GLY A 133 22.32 -1.60 2.36
N LEU A 134 22.07 -2.71 1.66
CA LEU A 134 22.42 -2.86 0.25
C LEU A 134 21.54 -2.00 -0.65
N LEU A 135 20.22 -2.03 -0.43
CA LEU A 135 19.25 -1.25 -1.19
C LEU A 135 19.44 0.24 -0.97
N ASP A 136 19.72 0.67 0.26
CA ASP A 136 20.05 2.06 0.61
C ASP A 136 21.23 2.58 -0.22
N ARG A 137 22.34 1.83 -0.25
CA ARG A 137 23.50 2.19 -1.08
C ARG A 137 23.17 2.29 -2.57
N TRP A 138 22.36 1.36 -3.08
CA TRP A 138 21.94 1.39 -4.48
C TRP A 138 20.99 2.55 -4.77
N GLY A 139 20.09 2.88 -3.85
CA GLY A 139 19.22 4.05 -3.93
C GLY A 139 20.03 5.34 -4.00
N HIS A 140 21.07 5.47 -3.18
CA HIS A 140 21.99 6.59 -3.24
C HIS A 140 22.69 6.71 -4.60
N GLU A 141 23.27 5.63 -5.11
CA GLU A 141 23.90 5.61 -6.44
C GLU A 141 22.91 5.92 -7.57
N ALA A 142 21.67 5.42 -7.46
CA ALA A 142 20.63 5.66 -8.43
C ALA A 142 20.21 7.14 -8.44
N ARG A 143 20.02 7.73 -7.25
CA ARG A 143 19.74 9.16 -7.09
C ARG A 143 20.83 10.01 -7.73
N GLU A 144 22.10 9.74 -7.43
CA GLU A 144 23.21 10.49 -8.02
C GLU A 144 23.17 10.45 -9.55
N ARG A 145 22.95 9.26 -10.15
CA ARG A 145 22.85 9.10 -11.60
C ARG A 145 21.65 9.82 -12.21
N LEU A 146 20.52 9.85 -11.51
CA LEU A 146 19.31 10.56 -11.96
C LEU A 146 19.53 12.08 -11.92
N VAL A 147 20.14 12.59 -10.85
CA VAL A 147 20.52 14.00 -10.73
C VAL A 147 21.52 14.39 -11.82
N ASP A 148 22.55 13.57 -12.05
CA ASP A 148 23.52 13.78 -13.12
C ASP A 148 22.88 13.77 -14.52
N ALA A 149 21.78 13.03 -14.69
CA ALA A 149 20.99 12.99 -15.92
C ALA A 149 19.99 14.16 -16.05
N GLY A 150 19.88 15.01 -15.04
CA GLY A 150 19.02 16.21 -15.04
C GLY A 150 17.62 16.01 -14.46
N TYR A 151 17.36 14.91 -13.77
CA TYR A 151 16.09 14.69 -13.06
C TYR A 151 16.13 15.29 -11.65
N ALA A 152 15.00 15.84 -11.20
CA ALA A 152 14.82 16.23 -9.81
C ALA A 152 14.38 15.00 -8.99
N VAL A 153 15.15 14.67 -7.96
CA VAL A 153 14.84 13.59 -7.01
C VAL A 153 14.78 14.22 -5.62
N PRO A 154 13.64 14.83 -5.24
CA PRO A 154 13.50 15.53 -3.97
C PRO A 154 13.55 14.56 -2.78
N GLU A 155 13.01 13.36 -2.96
CA GLU A 155 12.88 12.34 -1.92
C GLU A 155 13.26 10.95 -2.45
N TRP A 156 13.84 10.13 -1.57
CA TRP A 156 14.02 8.69 -1.75
C TRP A 156 14.24 8.04 -0.37
N GLY A 157 13.84 6.77 -0.22
CA GLY A 157 14.02 6.01 1.02
C GLY A 157 14.00 4.51 0.79
N VAL A 158 14.41 3.76 1.81
CA VAL A 158 14.34 2.29 1.85
C VAL A 158 13.83 1.88 3.23
N GLY A 159 12.61 1.36 3.29
CA GLY A 159 11.94 0.92 4.52
C GLY A 159 11.67 -0.59 4.58
N ARG A 160 11.06 -1.03 5.68
CA ARG A 160 10.43 -2.36 5.81
C ARG A 160 8.96 -2.21 6.20
N GLY A 161 8.09 -2.94 5.50
CA GLY A 161 6.64 -2.85 5.74
C GLY A 161 6.03 -1.71 4.94
N GLU A 162 4.73 -1.46 5.13
CA GLU A 162 4.05 -0.28 4.58
C GLU A 162 4.82 0.98 5.01
N ASP A 163 5.23 1.80 4.05
CA ASP A 163 6.10 2.96 4.27
C ASP A 163 5.40 4.01 5.16
N ASP A 164 5.73 4.06 6.45
CA ASP A 164 5.60 5.29 7.25
C ASP A 164 6.78 6.20 6.88
N HIS A 165 6.59 7.06 5.87
CA HIS A 165 7.41 8.25 5.69
C HIS A 165 7.10 9.28 6.80
N GLU A 166 7.26 8.89 8.07
CA GLU A 166 7.31 9.84 9.18
C GLU A 166 8.75 10.41 9.24
N HIS A 167 8.99 11.53 8.55
CA HIS A 167 10.21 12.31 8.74
C HIS A 167 10.20 12.90 10.15
N GLU A 168 11.13 12.43 10.98
CA GLU A 168 11.52 13.04 12.25
C GLU A 168 11.89 14.51 12.00
N GLU A 169 11.03 15.45 12.40
CA GLU A 169 11.41 16.85 12.58
C GLU A 169 12.43 16.92 13.72
N ASP A 170 13.70 16.95 13.38
CA ASP A 170 14.79 17.19 14.33
C ASP A 170 14.77 18.69 14.74
N ASP A 171 14.45 18.93 16.00
CA ASP A 171 14.39 20.23 16.68
C ASP A 171 15.73 21.03 16.57
N GLU A 172 15.67 22.28 16.10
CA GLU A 172 16.57 23.39 16.50
C GLU A 172 15.82 24.70 16.82
#